data_AF-A0A2T0M2X5-F1
#
_entry.id   AF-A0A2T0M2X5-F1
#
_cell.length_a   1.000
_cell.length_b   1.000
_cell.length_c   1.000
_cell.angle_alpha   90.00
_cell.angle_beta   90.00
_cell.angle_gamma   90.00
#
_symmetry.space_group_name_H-M   'P 1'
#
loop_
_entity.id
_entity.type
_entity.pdbx_description
1 polymer ?
#
loop_
_entity_poly.entity_id
_entity_poly.type
_entity_poly.pdbx_seq_one_letter_code
_entity_poly.pdbx_strand_id
1 'polypeptide(L)' 'MPLKRTEITAESREEARRLLALYRKGGHDQALEAEVTNDVVKHGFTPRGRPRLAGSTNGNPPILFFDTDVYPDVSA' A
#
# COMPACT_ATOMS: atom_id res chain seq x y z
N MET A 1 -6.95 5.60 -14.38
CA MET A 1 -6.44 4.22 -14.44
C MET A 1 -7.02 3.46 -13.25
N PRO A 2 -7.29 2.15 -13.38
CA PRO A 2 -7.84 1.39 -12.27
C PRO A 2 -6.82 1.37 -11.13
N LEU A 3 -7.33 1.49 -9.91
CA LEU A 3 -6.54 1.61 -8.69
C LEU A 3 -6.99 0.54 -7.72
N LYS A 4 -6.03 -0.20 -7.17
CA LYS A 4 -6.26 -1.23 -6.17
C LYS A 4 -5.76 -0.72 -4.83
N ARG A 5 -6.67 -0.66 -3.86
CA ARG A 5 -6.35 -0.40 -2.45
C ARG A 5 -6.05 -1.70 -1.72
N THR A 6 -4.95 -1.70 -0.99
CA THR A 6 -4.52 -2.77 -0.09
C THR A 6 -4.39 -2.21 1.33
N GLU A 7 -4.72 -3.04 2.31
CA GLU A 7 -4.70 -2.69 3.73
C GLU A 7 -3.63 -3.50 4.43
N ILE A 8 -2.71 -2.82 5.11
CA ILE A 8 -1.65 -3.45 5.90
C ILE A 8 -1.82 -3.05 7.36
N THR A 9 -1.88 -4.02 8.27
CA THR A 9 -1.92 -3.74 9.70
C THR A 9 -0.51 -3.38 10.15
N ALA A 10 -0.31 -2.17 10.69
CA ALA A 10 0.95 -1.81 11.30
C ALA A 10 1.09 -2.46 12.69
N GLU A 11 2.32 -2.75 13.10
CA GLU A 11 2.64 -3.35 14.40
C GLU A 11 2.26 -2.42 15.56
N SER A 12 2.40 -1.10 15.35
CA SER A 12 2.13 -0.09 16.36
C SER A 12 1.76 1.28 15.78
N ARG A 13 1.30 2.19 16.65
CA ARG A 13 1.03 3.58 16.29
C ARG A 13 2.31 4.36 15.98
N GLU A 14 3.38 4.06 16.69
CA GLU A 14 4.71 4.63 16.48
C GLU A 14 5.23 4.26 15.10
N GLU A 15 5.10 2.99 14.72
CA GLU A 15 5.49 2.50 13.41
C GLU A 15 4.65 3.14 12.29
N ALA A 16 3.32 3.16 12.43
CA ALA A 16 2.46 3.78 11.44
C ALA A 16 2.80 5.27 11.21
N ARG A 17 3.11 6.02 12.28
CA ARG A 17 3.57 7.41 12.18
C ARG A 17 4.93 7.51 11.49
N ARG A 18 5.88 6.62 11.81
CA ARG A 18 7.20 6.57 11.18
C ARG A 18 7.07 6.32 9.67
N LEU A 19 6.25 5.35 9.27
CA LEU A 19 6.00 5.01 7.87
C LEU A 19 5.30 6.17 7.15
N LEU A 20 4.26 6.77 7.72
CA LEU A 20 3.63 7.97 7.17
C LEU A 20 4.62 9.11 6.95
N ALA A 21 5.50 9.36 7.91
CA ALA A 21 6.52 10.40 7.79
C ALA A 21 7.57 10.06 6.71
N LEU A 22 7.96 8.79 6.58
CA LEU A 22 8.88 8.30 5.55
C LEU A 22 8.31 8.56 4.15
N TYR A 23 7.10 8.07 3.88
CA TYR A 23 6.47 8.19 2.57
C TYR A 23 6.13 9.65 2.22
N ARG A 24 5.76 10.49 3.19
CA ARG A 24 5.56 11.94 2.97
C ARG A 24 6.82 12.67 2.54
N LYS A 25 8.00 12.19 2.93
CA LYS A 25 9.29 12.75 2.53
C LYS A 25 9.80 12.19 1.19
N GLY A 26 9.02 11.34 0.52
CA GLY A 26 9.45 10.63 -0.69
C GLY A 26 10.36 9.42 -0.40
N GLY A 27 10.52 9.06 0.88
CA GLY A 27 11.14 7.79 1.25
C GLY A 27 10.22 6.61 0.95
N HIS A 28 10.78 5.41 0.97
CA HIS A 28 10.06 4.18 0.69
C HIS A 28 10.59 3.05 1.57
N ASP A 29 9.74 2.07 1.82
CA ASP A 29 10.10 0.84 2.52
C ASP A 29 9.93 -0.35 1.57
N GLN A 30 11.04 -0.96 1.16
CA GLN A 30 11.04 -1.98 0.12
C GLN A 30 10.31 -3.26 0.55
N ALA A 31 10.40 -3.64 1.83
CA ALA A 31 9.74 -4.84 2.33
C ALA A 31 8.22 -4.66 2.30
N LEU A 32 7.75 -3.50 2.76
CA LEU A 32 6.34 -3.14 2.77
C LEU A 32 5.78 -2.96 1.35
N GLU A 33 6.53 -2.33 0.43
CA GLU A 33 6.13 -2.21 -0.97
C GLU A 33 6.01 -3.59 -1.64
N ALA A 34 6.94 -4.51 -1.36
CA ALA A 34 6.88 -5.87 -1.88
C ALA A 34 5.67 -6.64 -1.33
N GLU A 35 5.35 -6.49 -0.04
CA GLU A 35 4.16 -7.10 0.56
C GLU A 35 2.88 -6.61 -0.12
N VAL A 36 2.72 -5.30 -0.29
CA VAL A 36 1.56 -4.71 -0.97
C VAL A 36 1.49 -5.18 -2.42
N THR A 37 2.61 -5.18 -3.14
CA THR A 37 2.67 -5.63 -4.54
C THR A 37 2.27 -7.10 -4.66
N ASN A 38 2.74 -7.96 -3.76
CA ASN A 38 2.39 -9.37 -3.72
C ASN A 38 0.89 -9.57 -3.44
N ASP A 39 0.30 -8.77 -2.55
CA ASP A 39 -1.14 -8.82 -2.29
C ASP A 39 -1.97 -8.41 -3.51
N VAL A 40 -1.57 -7.35 -4.21
CA VAL A 40 -2.21 -6.92 -5.48
C VAL A 40 -2.19 -8.05 -6.52
N VAL A 41 -1.04 -8.73 -6.68
CA VAL A 41 -0.88 -9.86 -7.61
C VAL A 41 -1.71 -11.06 -7.18
N LYS A 42 -1.77 -11.38 -5.88
CA LYS A 42 -2.60 -12.48 -5.35
C LYS A 42 -4.09 -12.27 -5.65
N HIS A 43 -4.53 -11.02 -5.75
CA HIS A 43 -5.90 -10.65 -6.13
C HIS A 43 -6.13 -10.63 -7.65
N GLY A 44 -5.17 -11.07 -8.46
CA GLY A 44 -5.29 -11.18 -9.91
C GLY A 44 -5.03 -9.87 -10.66
N PHE A 45 -4.56 -8.82 -9.98
CA PHE A 45 -4.24 -7.55 -10.63
C PHE A 45 -2.76 -7.47 -11.00
N THR A 46 -2.45 -6.82 -12.13
CA THR A 46 -1.07 -6.51 -12.49
C THR A 46 -0.72 -5.09 -12.04
N PRO A 47 0.18 -4.91 -11.05
CA PRO A 47 0.58 -3.60 -10.56
C PRO A 47 1.31 -2.80 -11.64
N ARG A 48 0.97 -1.52 -11.74
CA ARG A 48 1.53 -0.54 -12.67
C ARG A 48 2.25 0.56 -11.88
N GLY A 49 3.47 0.26 -11.47
CA GLY A 49 4.30 1.16 -10.69
C GLY A 49 4.30 0.81 -9.20
N ARG A 50 4.78 1.75 -8.37
CA ARG A 50 4.95 1.52 -6.94
C ARG A 50 3.66 1.81 -6.17
N PRO A 51 3.38 1.05 -5.09
CA PRO A 51 2.33 1.39 -4.14
C PRO A 51 2.57 2.77 -3.52
N ARG A 52 1.49 3.51 -3.27
CA ARG A 52 1.55 4.81 -2.59
C ARG A 52 0.82 4.71 -1.25
N LEU A 53 1.46 5.12 -0.17
CA LEU A 53 0.79 5.19 1.12
C LEU A 53 -0.24 6.33 1.10
N ALA A 54 -1.52 5.96 1.05
CA ALA A 54 -2.66 6.87 0.96
C ALA A 54 -3.09 7.41 2.33
N GLY A 55 -2.85 6.66 3.41
CA GLY A 55 -3.17 7.11 4.76
C GLY A 55 -3.10 6.00 5.80
N SER A 56 -3.64 6.28 6.98
CA SER A 56 -3.80 5.29 8.05
C SER A 56 -5.08 5.51 8.85
N THR A 57 -5.53 4.49 9.56
CA THR A 57 -6.57 4.62 10.59
C THR A 57 -5.98 5.04 11.94
N ASN A 58 -6.84 5.50 12.85
CA ASN A 58 -6.49 5.81 14.25
C ASN A 58 -6.69 4.60 15.20
N GLY A 59 -6.88 3.40 14.64
CA GLY A 59 -7.14 2.16 15.38
C GLY A 59 -5.99 1.72 16.30
N ASN A 60 -6.18 0.58 16.96
CA ASN A 60 -5.14 -0.09 17.73
C ASN A 60 -5.24 -1.62 17.54
N PRO A 61 -4.44 -2.23 16.65
CA PRO A 61 -3.40 -1.61 15.82
C PRO A 61 -3.97 -0.71 14.70
N PRO A 62 -3.22 0.31 14.23
CA PRO A 62 -3.62 1.12 13.08
C PRO A 62 -3.43 0.36 11.76
N ILE A 63 -4.28 0.67 10.78
CA ILE A 63 -4.24 0.10 9.44
C ILE A 63 -3.68 1.15 8.48
N LEU A 64 -2.71 0.77 7.65
CA LEU A 64 -2.14 1.56 6.57
C LEU A 64 -2.87 1.25 5.26
N PHE A 65 -3.24 2.29 4.52
CA PHE A 65 -3.87 2.17 3.21
C PHE A 65 -2.85 2.42 2.12
N PHE A 66 -2.66 1.45 1.23
CA PHE A 66 -1.81 1.60 0.05
C PHE A 66 -2.63 1.57 -1.22
N ASP A 67 -2.36 2.56 -2.08
CA ASP A 67 -2.97 2.69 -3.40
C ASP A 67 -1.96 2.32 -4.48
N THR A 68 -2.26 1.27 -5.23
CA THR A 68 -1.44 0.80 -6.35
C THR A 68 -2.22 0.99 -7.64
N ASP A 69 -1.65 1.73 -8.60
CA ASP A 69 -2.19 1.77 -9.96
C ASP A 69 -2.04 0.37 -10.56
N VAL A 70 -3.07 -0.13 -11.26
CA VAL A 70 -3.04 -1.45 -11.89
C VAL A 70 -3.35 -1.33 -13.37
N TYR A 71 -2.92 -2.31 -14.17
CA TYR A 71 -3.38 -2.41 -15.55
C TYR A 71 -4.87 -2.78 -15.58
N PRO A 72 -5.65 -2.22 -16.53
CA PRO A 72 -7.00 -2.68 -16.77
C PRO A 72 -6.97 -4.16 -17.19
N ASP A 73 -7.92 -4.93 -16.67
CA ASP A 73 -8.15 -6.29 -17.15
C ASP A 73 -8.56 -6.21 -18.62
N VAL A 74 -7.87 -6.96 -19.48
CA VAL A 74 -8.07 -6.94 -20.93
C VAL A 74 -9.14 -7.95 -21.35
N SER A 75 -9.83 -8.56 -20.39
CA SER A 75 -10.93 -9.49 -20.60
C SER A 75 -12.20 -8.75 -21.07
N ALA A 76 -12.22 -8.41 -22.37
CA ALA A 76 -13.41 -7.97 -23.11
C ALA A 76 -14.01 -9.14 -23.91
#